data_AF-A0A966PWS4-F1
#
_entry.id   AF-A0A966PWS4-F1
#
_cell.length_a   1.000
_cell.length_b   1.000
_cell.length_c   1.000
_cell.angle_alpha   90.00
_cell.angle_beta   90.00
_cell.angle_gamma   90.00
#
_symmetry.space_group_name_H-M   'P 1'
#
loop_
_entity.id
_entity.type
_entity.pdbx_description
1 polymer ?
#
loop_
_entity_poly.entity_id
_entity_poly.type
_entity_poly.pdbx_seq_one_letter_code
_entity_poly.pdbx_strand_id
1 'polypeptide(L)'
;MMKTEQLTYIGSFSVDSGQAMVGDPCYLDSWEPWNSEVDNFDEHTTKAGEYGYLGACGVTLKEGYGVLGNGSAVAFTTGYGDGYYPVYAEFNEDGRIVKVVIQFEGDDE
;
A
#
# COMPACT_ATOMS: atom_id res chain seq x y z
N MET A 1 16.99 -12.13 -2.31
CA MET A 1 16.56 -10.76 -2.63
C MET A 1 16.27 -10.65 -4.12
N MET A 2 15.19 -9.97 -4.51
CA MET A 2 14.94 -9.64 -5.93
C MET A 2 15.83 -8.47 -6.29
N LYS A 3 16.76 -8.67 -7.24
CA LYS A 3 17.57 -7.58 -7.77
C LYS A 3 16.69 -6.63 -8.59
N THR A 4 16.55 -5.38 -8.14
CA THR A 4 15.79 -4.34 -8.87
C THR A 4 16.60 -3.71 -10.01
N GLU A 5 17.87 -4.10 -10.18
CA GLU A 5 18.81 -3.59 -11.20
C GLU A 5 18.30 -3.70 -12.66
N GLN A 6 17.35 -4.60 -12.95
CA GLN A 6 16.75 -4.78 -14.28
C GLN A 6 15.41 -4.06 -14.45
N LEU A 7 14.92 -3.37 -13.41
CA LEU A 7 13.68 -2.63 -13.43
C LEU A 7 13.94 -1.14 -13.67
N THR A 8 12.99 -0.48 -14.32
CA THR A 8 13.05 0.97 -14.53
C THR A 8 12.50 1.68 -13.31
N TYR A 9 13.27 2.60 -12.71
CA TYR A 9 12.75 3.50 -11.68
C TYR A 9 11.67 4.41 -12.27
N ILE A 10 10.47 4.39 -11.68
CA ILE A 10 9.32 5.18 -12.15
C ILE A 10 8.88 6.27 -11.17
N GLY A 11 9.51 6.35 -10.00
CA GLY A 11 9.20 7.35 -8.99
C GLY A 11 9.30 6.78 -7.58
N SER A 12 8.91 7.59 -6.61
CA SER A 12 8.86 7.23 -5.19
C SER A 12 7.64 7.89 -4.54
N PHE A 13 7.23 7.37 -3.39
CA PHE A 13 6.12 7.95 -2.61
C PHE A 13 6.43 7.97 -1.12
N SER A 14 5.84 8.93 -0.42
CA SER A 14 5.97 9.09 1.04
C SER A 14 4.89 8.29 1.78
N VAL A 15 5.27 7.74 2.92
CA VAL A 15 4.39 7.02 3.85
C VAL A 15 4.54 7.62 5.24
N ASP A 16 3.41 7.88 5.90
CA ASP A 16 3.30 8.51 7.23
C ASP A 16 2.32 7.76 8.17
N SER A 17 1.86 6.58 7.73
CA SER A 17 0.89 5.74 8.43
C SER A 17 1.42 4.33 8.75
N GLY A 18 2.68 4.05 8.39
CA GLY A 18 3.28 2.73 8.35
C GLY A 18 2.67 1.77 7.32
N GLN A 19 1.81 2.27 6.43
CA GLN A 19 1.01 1.46 5.51
C GLN A 19 1.01 2.06 4.10
N ALA A 20 0.89 1.19 3.10
CA ALA A 20 0.65 1.58 1.71
C ALA A 20 -0.47 0.71 1.11
N MET A 21 -1.04 1.17 0.00
CA MET A 21 -2.06 0.42 -0.73
C MET A 21 -1.88 0.50 -2.24
N VAL A 22 -2.33 -0.55 -2.93
CA VAL A 22 -2.48 -0.58 -4.38
C VAL A 22 -3.96 -0.78 -4.69
N GLY A 23 -4.54 0.13 -5.46
CA GLY A 23 -5.95 0.09 -5.87
C GLY A 23 -6.19 0.95 -7.10
N ASP A 24 -7.37 0.80 -7.70
CA ASP A 24 -7.78 1.60 -8.85
C ASP A 24 -8.21 3.01 -8.39
N PRO A 25 -7.68 4.09 -8.98
CA PRO A 25 -8.11 5.46 -8.63
C PRO A 25 -9.61 5.71 -8.81
N CYS A 26 -10.33 4.92 -9.63
CA CYS A 26 -11.78 5.03 -9.77
C CYS A 26 -12.56 4.77 -8.48
N TYR A 27 -11.97 4.15 -7.46
CA TYR A 27 -12.64 3.88 -6.19
C TYR A 27 -12.41 4.95 -5.13
N LEU A 28 -11.54 5.95 -5.37
CA LEU A 28 -11.14 6.94 -4.37
C LEU A 28 -12.32 7.72 -3.79
N ASP A 29 -13.36 7.98 -4.59
CA ASP A 29 -14.57 8.68 -4.12
C ASP A 29 -15.35 7.89 -3.06
N SER A 30 -15.12 6.58 -2.95
CA SER A 30 -15.73 5.70 -1.96
C SER A 30 -14.83 5.46 -0.74
N TRP A 31 -13.63 6.05 -0.69
CA TRP A 31 -12.71 5.88 0.43
C TRP A 31 -13.26 6.55 1.69
N GLU A 32 -13.36 5.80 2.79
CA GLU A 32 -13.73 6.35 4.10
C GLU A 32 -12.49 6.90 4.83
N PRO A 33 -12.33 8.23 4.94
CA PRO A 33 -11.24 8.82 5.71
C PRO A 33 -11.48 8.61 7.22
N TRP A 34 -10.40 8.49 7.97
CA TRP A 34 -10.50 8.49 9.44
C TRP A 34 -10.60 9.91 9.97
N ASN A 35 -11.53 10.13 10.91
CA ASN A 35 -11.64 11.38 11.65
C ASN A 35 -11.56 11.09 13.16
N SER A 36 -10.45 11.48 13.78
CA SER A 36 -10.19 11.24 15.20
C SER A 36 -11.13 11.99 16.17
N GLU A 37 -11.92 12.96 15.69
CA GLU A 37 -12.93 13.64 16.51
C GLU A 37 -14.22 12.83 16.65
N VAL A 38 -14.46 11.88 15.74
CA VAL A 38 -15.71 11.09 15.68
C VAL A 38 -15.49 9.58 15.79
N ASP A 39 -14.39 9.07 15.23
CA ASP A 39 -14.09 7.66 15.18
C ASP A 39 -13.13 7.25 16.29
N ASN A 40 -13.46 6.15 16.98
CA ASN A 40 -12.49 5.51 17.86
C ASN A 40 -11.53 4.64 17.03
N PHE A 41 -10.23 4.84 17.19
CA PHE A 41 -9.21 4.07 16.49
C PHE A 41 -9.37 2.55 16.71
N ASP A 42 -9.76 2.11 17.91
CA ASP A 42 -9.91 0.68 18.25
C ASP A 42 -10.93 -0.06 17.37
N GLU A 43 -11.83 0.68 16.71
CA GLU A 43 -12.78 0.13 15.73
C GLU A 43 -12.09 -0.41 14.48
N HIS A 44 -10.79 -0.15 14.27
CA HIS A 44 -10.00 -0.77 13.19
C HIS A 44 -10.15 -2.30 13.18
N THR A 45 -10.31 -2.93 14.34
CA THR A 45 -10.47 -4.38 14.47
C THR A 45 -11.78 -4.89 13.87
N THR A 46 -12.87 -4.14 14.06
CA THR A 46 -14.20 -4.50 13.53
C THR A 46 -14.41 -4.04 12.10
N LYS A 47 -13.74 -2.95 11.68
CA LYS A 47 -13.77 -2.42 10.32
C LYS A 47 -12.78 -3.11 9.38
N ALA A 48 -12.02 -4.10 9.85
CA ALA A 48 -10.95 -4.75 9.08
C ALA A 48 -11.44 -5.23 7.69
N GLY A 49 -10.80 -4.72 6.63
CA GLY A 49 -11.13 -5.04 5.24
C GLY A 49 -12.17 -4.11 4.59
N GLU A 50 -12.77 -3.18 5.33
CA GLU A 50 -13.57 -2.10 4.74
C GLU A 50 -12.70 -1.14 3.93
N TYR A 51 -13.28 -0.47 2.93
CA TYR A 51 -12.54 0.45 2.06
C TYR A 51 -12.38 1.83 2.71
N GLY A 52 -11.48 1.89 3.69
CA GLY A 52 -11.19 3.11 4.44
C GLY A 52 -9.96 2.96 5.33
N TYR A 53 -9.58 4.05 6.00
CA TYR A 53 -8.35 4.09 6.79
C TYR A 53 -8.35 3.09 7.95
N LEU A 54 -9.43 3.00 8.73
CA LEU A 54 -9.53 2.03 9.82
C LEU A 54 -9.60 0.59 9.30
N GLY A 55 -10.23 0.35 8.15
CA GLY A 55 -10.24 -0.97 7.52
C GLY A 55 -8.87 -1.42 7.05
N ALA A 56 -8.06 -0.49 6.53
CA ALA A 56 -6.65 -0.71 6.23
C ALA A 56 -5.86 -1.07 7.49
N CYS A 57 -5.96 -0.26 8.56
CA CYS A 57 -5.33 -0.55 9.86
C CYS A 57 -5.75 -1.93 10.39
N GLY A 58 -7.01 -2.31 10.24
CA GLY A 58 -7.55 -3.59 10.68
C GLY A 58 -6.85 -4.80 10.08
N VAL A 59 -6.53 -4.76 8.78
CA VAL A 59 -5.83 -5.87 8.11
C VAL A 59 -4.31 -5.80 8.30
N THR A 60 -3.72 -4.60 8.26
CA THR A 60 -2.26 -4.43 8.36
C THR A 60 -1.74 -4.66 9.78
N LEU A 61 -2.44 -4.19 10.81
CA LEU A 61 -2.03 -4.43 12.21
C LEU A 61 -2.22 -5.89 12.63
N LYS A 62 -3.11 -6.63 11.96
CA LYS A 62 -3.38 -8.03 12.26
C LYS A 62 -2.41 -8.98 11.55
N GLU A 63 -2.30 -8.86 10.23
CA GLU A 63 -1.57 -9.83 9.38
C GLU A 63 -0.40 -9.19 8.61
N GLY A 64 -0.25 -7.86 8.67
CA GLY A 64 0.70 -7.12 7.85
C GLY A 64 0.16 -6.75 6.46
N TYR A 65 -0.96 -7.33 6.02
CA TYR A 65 -1.55 -7.08 4.71
C TYR A 65 -3.02 -7.54 4.63
N GLY A 66 -3.75 -7.11 3.61
CA GLY A 66 -5.09 -7.62 3.32
C GLY A 66 -5.79 -6.89 2.17
N VAL A 67 -6.92 -7.47 1.74
CA VAL A 67 -7.79 -6.88 0.71
C VAL A 67 -8.78 -5.92 1.36
N LEU A 68 -9.02 -4.78 0.71
CA LEU A 68 -10.02 -3.79 1.11
C LEU A 68 -11.19 -3.75 0.13
N GLY A 69 -12.40 -3.48 0.64
CA GLY A 69 -13.58 -3.19 -0.19
C GLY A 69 -13.99 -4.29 -1.14
N ASN A 70 -13.78 -5.56 -0.78
CA ASN A 70 -14.01 -6.72 -1.64
C ASN A 70 -13.23 -6.69 -2.98
N GLY A 71 -12.01 -6.15 -2.97
CA GLY A 71 -11.11 -6.15 -4.12
C GLY A 71 -10.83 -4.77 -4.72
N SER A 72 -11.34 -3.70 -4.12
CA SER A 72 -11.03 -2.32 -4.54
C SER A 72 -9.55 -1.96 -4.35
N ALA A 73 -8.90 -2.52 -3.32
CA ALA A 73 -7.48 -2.34 -3.07
C ALA A 73 -6.86 -3.51 -2.27
N VAL A 74 -5.53 -3.55 -2.22
CA VAL A 74 -4.76 -4.33 -1.26
C VAL A 74 -3.93 -3.36 -0.43
N ALA A 75 -4.02 -3.46 0.90
CA ALA A 75 -3.21 -2.72 1.85
C ALA A 75 -2.15 -3.60 2.49
N PHE A 76 -1.01 -3.02 2.86
CA PHE A 76 0.11 -3.72 3.47
C PHE A 76 0.98 -2.77 4.29
N THR A 77 1.66 -3.31 5.31
CA THR A 77 2.69 -2.60 6.06
C THR A 77 3.89 -2.34 5.15
N THR A 78 4.52 -1.19 5.32
CA THR A 78 5.83 -0.91 4.73
C THR A 78 6.94 -1.56 5.56
N GLY A 79 8.17 -1.59 5.04
CA GLY A 79 9.29 -2.30 5.66
C GLY A 79 9.59 -1.83 7.10
N TYR A 80 10.06 -0.59 7.25
CA TYR A 80 10.42 -0.01 8.55
C TYR A 80 9.42 1.08 9.00
N GLY A 81 8.19 1.05 8.48
CA GLY A 81 7.16 2.05 8.76
C GLY A 81 7.28 3.28 7.84
N ASP A 82 7.22 4.47 8.42
CA ASP A 82 7.19 5.72 7.66
C ASP A 82 8.49 5.96 6.89
N GLY A 83 8.40 6.65 5.75
CA GLY A 83 9.56 6.88 4.90
C GLY A 83 9.23 7.29 3.47
N TYR A 84 10.25 7.24 2.62
CA TYR A 84 10.14 7.56 1.19
C TYR A 84 10.66 6.39 0.37
N TYR A 85 9.75 5.66 -0.27
CA TYR A 85 10.06 4.36 -0.87
C TYR A 85 10.06 4.42 -2.40
N PRO A 86 11.07 3.83 -3.07
CA PRO A 86 11.15 3.80 -4.52
C PRO A 86 10.21 2.74 -5.13
N VAL A 87 9.72 3.09 -6.32
CA VAL A 87 8.85 2.26 -7.16
C VAL A 87 9.53 2.03 -8.50
N TYR A 88 9.55 0.77 -8.91
CA TYR A 88 10.15 0.31 -10.14
C TYR A 88 9.12 -0.43 -10.99
N ALA A 89 9.32 -0.44 -12.31
CA ALA A 89 8.49 -1.18 -13.25
C ALA A 89 9.31 -2.02 -14.23
N GLU A 90 8.73 -3.16 -14.61
CA GLU A 90 9.14 -3.97 -15.76
C GLU A 90 8.24 -3.63 -16.95
N PHE A 91 8.85 -3.46 -18.12
CA PHE A 91 8.16 -3.17 -19.37
C PHE A 91 8.33 -4.33 -20.35
N ASN A 92 7.27 -4.69 -21.07
CA ASN A 92 7.37 -5.64 -22.18
C ASN A 92 7.94 -4.99 -23.45
N GLU A 93 8.07 -5.78 -24.53
CA GLU A 93 8.60 -5.31 -25.83
C GLU A 93 7.79 -4.16 -26.47
N ASP A 94 6.50 -4.05 -26.14
CA ASP A 94 5.61 -2.97 -26.60
C ASP A 94 5.70 -1.69 -25.73
N GLY A 95 6.56 -1.69 -24.71
CA GLY A 95 6.68 -0.58 -23.75
C GLY A 95 5.52 -0.48 -22.76
N ARG A 96 4.79 -1.57 -22.49
CA ARG A 96 3.71 -1.62 -21.48
C ARG A 96 4.22 -2.15 -20.15
N ILE A 97 3.77 -1.56 -19.05
CA ILE A 97 4.07 -2.04 -17.69
C ILE A 97 3.44 -3.43 -17.50
N VAL A 98 4.26 -4.40 -17.10
CA VAL A 98 3.82 -5.78 -16.79
C VAL A 98 4.05 -6.17 -15.34
N LYS A 99 4.89 -5.42 -14.62
CA LYS A 99 5.17 -5.61 -13.20
C LYS A 99 5.53 -4.29 -12.56
N VAL A 100 5.07 -4.09 -11.32
CA VAL A 100 5.47 -2.99 -10.46
C VAL A 100 6.08 -3.58 -9.18
N VAL A 101 7.17 -2.99 -8.72
CA VAL A 101 7.86 -3.37 -7.47
C VAL A 101 8.04 -2.13 -6.62
N ILE A 102 7.55 -2.19 -5.38
CA ILE A 102 7.89 -1.21 -4.35
C ILE A 102 8.97 -1.85 -3.49
N GLN A 103 10.11 -1.18 -3.35
CA GLN A 103 11.21 -1.68 -2.56
C GLN A 103 11.21 -1.01 -1.19
N PHE A 104 10.84 -1.78 -0.16
CA PHE A 104 10.79 -1.30 1.23
C PHE A 104 12.10 -1.43 2.00
N GLU A 105 12.96 -2.33 1.55
CA GLU A 105 14.28 -2.59 2.11
C GLU A 105 15.28 -2.69 0.97
N GLY A 106 16.42 -2.02 1.14
CA GLY A 106 17.52 -2.10 0.19
C GLY A 106 18.05 -3.52 0.06
N ASP A 107 18.74 -3.80 -1.04
CA ASP A 107 19.69 -4.92 -1.03
C ASP A 107 20.88 -4.43 -0.21
N ASP A 108 20.91 -4.69 1.09
CA ASP A 108 22.10 -4.46 1.91
C ASP A 108 23.30 -5.16 1.23
N GLU A 109 24.43 -4.47 1.12
CA GLU A 109 25.73 -5.09 0.79
C GLU A 109 26.13 -6.13 1.84
#